data_AF-A0A077XM91-F1
#
_entry.id   AF-A0A077XM91-F1
#
_cell.length_a   1.000
_cell.length_b   1.000
_cell.length_c   1.000
_cell.angle_alpha   90.00
_cell.angle_beta   90.00
_cell.angle_gamma   90.00
#
_symmetry.space_group_name_H-M   'P 1'
#
loop_
_entity.id
_entity.type
_entity.pdbx_description
1 polymer ?
#
loop_
_entity_poly.entity_id
_entity_poly.type
_entity_poly.pdbx_seq_one_letter_code
_entity_poly.pdbx_strand_id
1 'polypeptide(L)'
;MKTTILTIALTFALANAMAQKASGDKFQKYLPIIEKGSTAQKDSLTNVLLTEIKGYKTEQEFRTTINILRSLGKEEQQASVEAIAKKKYPKGSLTRDAFITNVFYNAPTVQEKEKAYHDLNKKWPAKNFSEELLTYDYVLANLAQGFANDGNAAKAIHYLGEMKEKFWRGNGYLPVGQILLSAGDTATAAPLLKTAMDDSYYYLSLPEDQKDNKARFASMGYASSMSAYVNILVAQKKYTDALGYIENALKAAPEQADGLAMVYYKSLMGTGRKLEAYNILTKLYTKGQFAVENDLKKLYLELNGSAQGYENFNASLKETLTQNIRDHIKEMETFKPAPNFQLLNLKGEKVSLASLKGKVVVLDFWATWCQPCVRSFPGMKAAQESYAHDKDVQFLFMNTWERDKNYKENVLAFITKNNYPFEVLFDDQKDPQTGEVMAAKFGVKGIPAKFIIDKEGNIRYFLTGSTPNVDYIKLEMKELIEAAKKPYKG
;
A
#
# COMPACT_ATOMS: atom_id res chain seq x y z
N MET A 1 -22.66 44.05 -27.10
CA MET A 1 -22.58 43.28 -25.85
C MET A 1 -21.80 41.95 -25.94
N LYS A 2 -21.32 41.48 -27.10
CA LYS A 2 -20.55 40.22 -27.20
C LYS A 2 -19.02 40.36 -27.14
N THR A 3 -18.47 41.55 -27.36
CA THR A 3 -17.01 41.80 -27.33
C THR A 3 -16.45 42.06 -25.93
N THR A 4 -17.28 42.45 -24.96
CA THR A 4 -16.84 42.76 -23.59
C THR A 4 -16.71 41.50 -22.71
N ILE A 5 -17.41 40.41 -23.05
CA ILE A 5 -17.39 39.15 -22.26
C ILE A 5 -16.13 38.31 -22.58
N LEU A 6 -15.62 38.36 -23.82
CA LEU A 6 -14.42 37.62 -24.22
C LEU A 6 -13.14 38.18 -23.57
N THR A 7 -13.05 39.50 -23.41
CA THR A 7 -11.89 40.17 -22.80
C THR A 7 -11.83 39.97 -21.28
N ILE A 8 -12.98 39.87 -20.61
CA ILE A 8 -13.07 39.59 -19.17
C ILE A 8 -12.73 38.10 -18.89
N ALA A 9 -13.16 37.17 -19.75
CA ALA A 9 -12.82 35.76 -19.60
C ALA A 9 -11.32 35.48 -19.84
N LEU A 10 -10.70 36.14 -20.84
CA LEU A 10 -9.26 36.01 -21.10
C LEU A 10 -8.40 36.62 -19.97
N THR A 11 -8.81 37.76 -19.42
CA THR A 11 -8.08 38.42 -18.31
C THR A 11 -8.19 37.64 -17.01
N PHE A 12 -9.33 37.01 -16.71
CA PHE A 12 -9.48 36.11 -15.56
C PHE A 12 -8.64 34.83 -15.70
N ALA A 13 -8.59 34.22 -16.89
CA ALA A 13 -7.78 33.03 -17.13
C ALA A 13 -6.27 33.31 -17.02
N LEU A 14 -5.80 34.45 -17.55
CA LEU A 14 -4.40 34.88 -17.44
C LEU A 14 -4.01 35.27 -16.00
N ALA A 15 -4.91 35.91 -15.25
CA ALA A 15 -4.68 36.24 -13.85
C ALA A 15 -4.59 34.99 -12.97
N ASN A 16 -5.42 33.98 -13.21
CA ASN A 16 -5.37 32.71 -12.50
C ASN A 16 -4.08 31.92 -12.83
N ALA A 17 -3.69 31.83 -14.11
CA ALA A 17 -2.45 31.16 -14.50
C ALA A 17 -1.20 31.85 -13.92
N MET A 18 -1.16 33.19 -13.89
CA MET A 18 -0.07 33.95 -13.27
C MET A 18 -0.05 33.81 -11.74
N ALA A 19 -1.21 33.81 -11.08
CA ALA A 19 -1.32 33.60 -9.64
C ALA A 19 -0.91 32.17 -9.24
N GLN A 20 -1.25 31.16 -10.04
CA GLN A 20 -0.88 29.77 -9.81
C GLN A 20 0.63 29.57 -9.98
N LYS A 21 1.24 30.16 -11.03
CA LYS A 21 2.69 30.16 -11.26
C LYS A 21 3.45 30.88 -10.13
N ALA A 22 3.01 32.07 -9.73
CA ALA A 22 3.59 32.82 -8.61
C ALA A 22 3.44 32.10 -7.25
N SER A 23 2.39 31.31 -7.07
CA SER A 23 2.16 30.51 -5.85
C SER A 23 3.10 29.30 -5.74
N GLY A 24 3.44 28.67 -6.87
CA GLY A 24 4.47 27.65 -6.96
C GLY A 24 5.86 28.21 -6.65
N ASP A 25 6.15 29.41 -7.17
CA ASP A 25 7.40 30.13 -6.92
C ASP A 25 7.58 30.45 -5.42
N LYS A 26 6.49 30.76 -4.70
CA LYS A 26 6.55 31.08 -3.26
C LYS A 26 6.90 29.88 -2.37
N PHE A 27 6.33 28.70 -2.61
CA PHE A 27 6.70 27.51 -1.84
C PHE A 27 8.16 27.13 -2.09
N GLN A 28 8.58 27.15 -3.36
CA GLN A 28 9.97 26.87 -3.76
C GLN A 28 10.96 27.87 -3.15
N LYS A 29 10.62 29.16 -3.12
CA LYS A 29 11.41 30.21 -2.48
C LYS A 29 11.75 29.89 -1.01
N TYR A 30 10.82 29.28 -0.28
CA TYR A 30 10.98 29.00 1.16
C TYR A 30 11.43 27.58 1.48
N LEU A 31 11.55 26.71 0.47
CA LEU A 31 11.96 25.31 0.64
C LEU A 31 13.27 25.15 1.44
N PRO A 32 14.34 25.95 1.23
CA PRO A 32 15.57 25.84 2.03
C PRO A 32 15.36 26.07 3.53
N ILE A 33 14.46 27.00 3.91
CA ILE A 33 14.14 27.28 5.31
C ILE A 33 13.26 26.17 5.89
N ILE A 34 12.31 25.66 5.10
CA ILE A 34 11.45 24.55 5.49
C ILE A 34 12.29 23.31 5.84
N GLU A 35 13.20 22.93 4.95
CA GLU A 35 13.99 21.70 5.08
C GLU A 35 15.15 21.83 6.07
N LYS A 36 15.90 22.94 6.03
CA LYS A 36 17.20 23.06 6.70
C LYS A 36 17.31 24.26 7.65
N GLY A 37 16.27 25.07 7.76
CA GLY A 37 16.27 26.27 8.60
C GLY A 37 16.31 25.94 10.10
N SER A 38 16.97 26.79 10.88
CA SER A 38 16.92 26.76 12.34
C SER A 38 15.53 27.13 12.85
N THR A 39 15.23 26.80 14.11
CA THR A 39 13.96 27.18 14.75
C THR A 39 13.67 28.67 14.62
N ALA A 40 14.67 29.53 14.88
CA ALA A 40 14.52 30.98 14.74
C ALA A 40 14.21 31.43 13.31
N GLN A 41 14.81 30.79 12.30
CA GLN A 41 14.50 31.09 10.89
C GLN A 41 13.08 30.67 10.52
N LYS A 42 12.63 29.51 11.01
CA LYS A 42 11.26 29.01 10.80
C LYS A 42 10.22 29.89 11.50
N ASP A 43 10.52 30.37 12.70
CA ASP A 43 9.66 31.31 13.44
C ASP A 43 9.58 32.67 12.76
N SER A 44 10.72 33.19 12.29
CA SER A 44 10.77 34.43 11.50
C SER A 44 9.94 34.33 10.22
N LEU A 45 10.10 33.24 9.46
CA LEU A 45 9.28 32.96 8.28
C LEU A 45 7.78 32.89 8.62
N THR A 46 7.42 32.24 9.73
CA THR A 46 6.04 32.17 10.20
C THR A 46 5.45 33.57 10.42
N ASN A 47 6.19 34.48 11.07
CA ASN A 47 5.75 35.85 11.29
C ASN A 47 5.59 36.66 9.99
N VAL A 48 6.50 36.46 9.04
CA VAL A 48 6.41 37.05 7.70
C VAL A 48 5.12 36.61 7.01
N LEU A 49 4.86 35.30 6.98
CA LEU A 49 3.66 34.74 6.37
C LEU A 49 2.36 35.27 7.01
N LEU A 50 2.32 35.36 8.35
CA LEU A 50 1.17 35.91 9.08
C LEU A 50 0.97 37.42 8.88
N THR A 51 2.01 38.14 8.44
CA THR A 51 1.88 39.55 8.05
C THR A 51 1.33 39.68 6.64
N GLU A 52 1.86 38.87 5.71
CA GLU A 52 1.49 38.87 4.29
C GLU A 52 0.02 38.52 4.05
N ILE A 53 -0.58 37.63 4.87
CA ILE A 53 -1.99 37.21 4.69
C ILE A 53 -2.99 38.36 4.71
N LYS A 54 -2.65 39.48 5.35
CA LYS A 54 -3.51 40.69 5.39
C LYS A 54 -3.68 41.30 3.99
N GLY A 55 -2.70 41.11 3.10
CA GLY A 55 -2.69 41.64 1.75
C GLY A 55 -3.32 40.72 0.70
N TYR A 56 -3.49 39.42 0.99
CA TYR A 56 -3.90 38.43 0.00
C TYR A 56 -5.24 38.76 -0.66
N LYS A 57 -5.30 38.54 -1.97
CA LYS A 57 -6.48 38.82 -2.81
C LYS A 57 -7.14 37.56 -3.32
N THR A 58 -6.42 36.44 -3.35
CA THR A 58 -6.89 35.15 -3.86
C THR A 58 -6.85 34.08 -2.78
N GLU A 59 -7.72 33.08 -2.88
CA GLU A 59 -7.72 31.92 -1.98
C GLU A 59 -6.42 31.09 -2.12
N GLN A 60 -5.83 31.07 -3.32
CA GLN A 60 -4.60 30.34 -3.61
C GLN A 60 -3.41 30.82 -2.76
N GLU A 61 -3.28 32.13 -2.51
CA GLU A 61 -2.24 32.68 -1.63
C GLU A 61 -2.38 32.18 -0.18
N PHE A 62 -3.62 32.06 0.31
CA PHE A 62 -3.90 31.44 1.59
C PHE A 62 -3.49 29.97 1.57
N ARG A 63 -3.88 29.21 0.53
CA ARG A 63 -3.55 27.78 0.40
C ARG A 63 -2.05 27.51 0.41
N THR A 64 -1.26 28.28 -0.33
CA THR A 64 0.20 28.17 -0.31
C THR A 64 0.77 28.45 1.08
N THR A 65 0.25 29.46 1.78
CA THR A 65 0.68 29.80 3.14
C THR A 65 0.36 28.71 4.14
N ILE A 66 -0.86 28.16 4.07
CA ILE A 66 -1.31 27.01 4.87
C ILE A 66 -0.36 25.82 4.67
N ASN A 67 0.00 25.52 3.42
CA ASN A 67 0.93 24.43 3.12
C ASN A 67 2.33 24.67 3.68
N ILE A 68 2.85 25.90 3.59
CA ILE A 68 4.15 26.24 4.18
C ILE A 68 4.11 26.09 5.71
N LEU A 69 3.08 26.65 6.37
CA LEU A 69 2.93 26.55 7.82
C LEU A 69 2.83 25.09 8.29
N ARG A 70 2.13 24.24 7.53
CA ARG A 70 2.09 22.79 7.78
C ARG A 70 3.49 22.17 7.70
N SER A 71 4.25 22.47 6.65
CA SER A 71 5.62 21.96 6.50
C SER A 71 6.60 22.49 7.56
N LEU A 72 6.27 23.61 8.21
CA LEU A 72 7.02 24.15 9.35
C LEU A 72 6.59 23.57 10.71
N GLY A 73 5.55 22.72 10.76
CA GLY A 73 4.99 22.18 12.01
C GLY A 73 4.23 23.22 12.85
N LYS A 74 3.71 24.28 12.22
CA LYS A 74 3.00 25.40 12.88
C LYS A 74 1.49 25.22 12.80
N GLU A 75 0.99 24.18 13.45
CA GLU A 75 -0.41 23.73 13.35
C GLU A 75 -1.41 24.79 13.83
N GLU A 76 -1.16 25.47 14.95
CA GLU A 76 -2.05 26.52 15.47
C GLU A 76 -2.18 27.70 14.50
N GLN A 77 -1.05 28.17 13.96
CA GLN A 77 -1.01 29.27 13.00
C GLN A 77 -1.67 28.85 11.68
N GLN A 78 -1.40 27.63 11.22
CA GLN A 78 -2.05 27.07 10.04
C GLN A 78 -3.57 27.02 10.21
N ALA A 79 -4.07 26.53 11.35
CA ALA A 79 -5.50 26.49 11.66
C ALA A 79 -6.13 27.89 11.68
N SER A 80 -5.43 28.88 12.23
CA SER A 80 -5.85 30.29 12.23
C SER A 80 -5.97 30.85 10.81
N VAL A 81 -4.96 30.63 9.96
CA VAL A 81 -4.99 31.06 8.54
C VAL A 81 -6.11 30.36 7.77
N GLU A 82 -6.35 29.07 8.02
CA GLU A 82 -7.48 28.36 7.43
C GLU A 82 -8.83 28.95 7.82
N ALA A 83 -9.03 29.30 9.09
CA ALA A 83 -10.27 29.90 9.56
C ALA A 83 -10.53 31.25 8.87
N ILE A 84 -9.49 32.07 8.72
CA ILE A 84 -9.57 33.35 7.99
C ILE A 84 -9.94 33.10 6.52
N ALA A 85 -9.25 32.16 5.87
CA ALA A 85 -9.46 31.85 4.45
C ALA A 85 -10.89 31.33 4.19
N LYS A 86 -11.38 30.39 5.01
CA LYS A 86 -12.74 29.83 4.90
C LYS A 86 -13.82 30.89 5.12
N LYS A 87 -13.59 31.84 6.04
CA LYS A 87 -14.51 32.98 6.25
C LYS A 87 -14.54 33.92 5.04
N LYS A 88 -13.39 34.16 4.41
CA LYS A 88 -13.27 35.05 3.24
C LYS A 88 -13.76 34.40 1.95
N TYR A 89 -13.57 33.09 1.80
CA TYR A 89 -13.94 32.29 0.63
C TYR A 89 -14.86 31.11 1.03
N PRO A 90 -16.10 31.37 1.45
CA PRO A 90 -17.01 30.32 1.94
C PRO A 90 -17.42 29.33 0.84
N LYS A 91 -17.36 29.74 -0.42
CA LYS A 91 -17.57 28.88 -1.60
C LYS A 91 -16.26 28.48 -2.29
N GLY A 92 -15.13 28.70 -1.63
CA GLY A 92 -13.81 28.40 -2.12
C GLY A 92 -13.40 26.93 -1.97
N SER A 93 -12.26 26.57 -2.55
CA SER A 93 -11.72 25.21 -2.53
C SER A 93 -11.32 24.76 -1.13
N LEU A 94 -10.86 25.64 -0.24
CA LEU A 94 -10.50 25.27 1.14
C LEU A 94 -11.73 24.86 1.96
N THR A 95 -12.86 25.52 1.73
CA THR A 95 -14.12 25.17 2.41
C THR A 95 -14.71 23.89 1.83
N ARG A 96 -14.60 23.70 0.50
CA ARG A 96 -14.95 22.45 -0.19
C ARG A 96 -14.13 21.27 0.34
N ASP A 97 -12.81 21.41 0.38
CA ASP A 97 -11.88 20.37 0.83
C ASP A 97 -12.18 19.98 2.29
N ALA A 98 -12.43 20.97 3.17
CA ALA A 98 -12.84 20.71 4.54
C ALA A 98 -14.18 19.97 4.64
N PHE A 99 -15.15 20.26 3.77
CA PHE A 99 -16.41 19.51 3.70
C PHE A 99 -16.15 18.06 3.27
N ILE A 100 -15.32 17.85 2.24
CA ILE A 100 -14.96 16.50 1.78
C ILE A 100 -14.30 15.70 2.91
N THR A 101 -13.30 16.27 3.59
CA THR A 101 -12.61 15.60 4.69
C THR A 101 -13.51 15.34 5.89
N ASN A 102 -14.23 16.36 6.37
CA ASN A 102 -14.90 16.27 7.66
C ASN A 102 -16.33 15.75 7.59
N VAL A 103 -16.96 15.77 6.42
CA VAL A 103 -18.35 15.35 6.22
C VAL A 103 -18.43 14.13 5.32
N PHE A 104 -17.85 14.18 4.12
CA PHE A 104 -17.94 13.04 3.19
C PHE A 104 -17.14 11.83 3.69
N TYR A 105 -15.85 11.98 4.00
CA TYR A 105 -15.03 10.83 4.40
C TYR A 105 -15.39 10.28 5.79
N ASN A 106 -16.00 11.10 6.66
CA ASN A 106 -16.46 10.69 7.99
C ASN A 106 -17.89 10.15 8.03
N ALA A 107 -18.64 10.19 6.91
CA ALA A 107 -19.98 9.63 6.86
C ALA A 107 -19.92 8.09 7.03
N PRO A 108 -20.67 7.51 7.98
CA PRO A 108 -20.49 6.11 8.37
C PRO A 108 -21.03 5.12 7.34
N THR A 109 -22.07 5.48 6.59
CA THR A 109 -22.65 4.63 5.54
C THR A 109 -22.42 5.20 4.14
N VAL A 110 -22.44 4.34 3.10
CA VAL A 110 -22.33 4.81 1.72
C VAL A 110 -23.53 5.66 1.29
N GLN A 111 -24.71 5.44 1.87
CA GLN A 111 -25.91 6.24 1.60
C GLN A 111 -25.77 7.66 2.16
N GLU A 112 -25.16 7.81 3.33
CA GLU A 112 -24.82 9.14 3.88
C GLU A 112 -23.70 9.81 3.09
N LYS A 113 -22.71 9.04 2.61
CA LYS A 113 -21.69 9.54 1.68
C LYS A 113 -22.29 10.04 0.38
N GLU A 114 -23.27 9.31 -0.18
CA GLU A 114 -23.98 9.71 -1.40
C GLU A 114 -24.74 11.01 -1.19
N LYS A 115 -25.45 11.14 -0.06
CA LYS A 115 -26.08 12.41 0.34
C LYS A 115 -25.06 13.54 0.45
N ALA A 116 -23.92 13.30 1.11
CA ALA A 116 -22.85 14.29 1.23
C ALA A 116 -22.26 14.69 -0.14
N TYR A 117 -22.13 13.75 -1.08
CA TYR A 117 -21.69 14.04 -2.45
C TYR A 117 -22.69 14.93 -3.21
N HIS A 118 -24.00 14.67 -3.08
CA HIS A 118 -25.01 15.55 -3.67
C HIS A 118 -24.97 16.96 -3.05
N ASP A 119 -24.77 17.06 -1.74
CA ASP A 119 -24.59 18.35 -1.05
C ASP A 119 -23.30 19.06 -1.50
N LEU A 120 -22.20 18.32 -1.67
CA LEU A 120 -20.93 18.81 -2.21
C LEU A 120 -21.16 19.43 -3.59
N ASN A 121 -21.78 18.71 -4.51
CA ASN A 121 -22.03 19.19 -5.87
C ASN A 121 -23.03 20.36 -5.93
N LYS A 122 -23.97 20.43 -4.98
CA LYS A 122 -24.89 21.56 -4.87
C LYS A 122 -24.18 22.84 -4.41
N LYS A 123 -23.30 22.72 -3.42
CA LYS A 123 -22.57 23.85 -2.81
C LYS A 123 -21.36 24.28 -3.65
N TRP A 124 -20.64 23.31 -4.18
CA TRP A 124 -19.42 23.46 -4.98
C TRP A 124 -19.53 22.58 -6.24
N PRO A 125 -20.26 23.01 -7.27
CA PRO A 125 -20.38 22.25 -8.52
C PRO A 125 -19.01 22.04 -9.17
N ALA A 126 -18.67 20.79 -9.52
CA ALA A 126 -17.37 20.43 -10.09
C ALA A 126 -16.96 21.28 -11.30
N LYS A 127 -17.92 21.69 -12.14
CA LYS A 127 -17.68 22.57 -13.31
C LYS A 127 -17.07 23.94 -12.95
N ASN A 128 -17.24 24.41 -11.73
CA ASN A 128 -16.66 25.66 -11.23
C ASN A 128 -15.21 25.47 -10.75
N PHE A 129 -14.72 24.22 -10.69
CA PHE A 129 -13.42 23.81 -10.19
C PHE A 129 -12.73 22.89 -11.21
N SER A 130 -12.72 23.30 -12.48
CA SER A 130 -12.22 22.47 -13.60
C SER A 130 -10.76 22.08 -13.49
N GLU A 131 -9.94 22.81 -12.74
CA GLU A 131 -8.54 22.47 -12.47
C GLU A 131 -8.37 21.48 -11.30
N GLU A 132 -9.45 21.19 -10.58
CA GLU A 132 -9.47 20.35 -9.38
C GLU A 132 -10.44 19.17 -9.52
N LEU A 133 -10.75 18.76 -10.76
CA LEU A 133 -11.63 17.62 -11.03
C LEU A 133 -11.15 16.33 -10.37
N LEU A 134 -9.83 16.17 -10.20
CA LEU A 134 -9.23 15.05 -9.48
C LEU A 134 -9.80 14.87 -8.07
N THR A 135 -10.06 15.97 -7.36
CA THR A 135 -10.64 15.93 -6.01
C THR A 135 -12.05 15.33 -6.02
N TYR A 136 -12.84 15.61 -7.06
CA TYR A 136 -14.18 15.03 -7.23
C TYR A 136 -14.11 13.57 -7.66
N ASP A 137 -13.16 13.22 -8.51
CA ASP A 137 -12.93 11.84 -8.92
C ASP A 137 -12.49 10.93 -7.76
N TYR A 138 -11.78 11.46 -6.76
CA TYR A 138 -11.49 10.76 -5.51
C TYR A 138 -12.76 10.46 -4.69
N VAL A 139 -13.69 11.41 -4.63
CA VAL A 139 -14.99 11.25 -3.97
C VAL A 139 -15.83 10.20 -4.71
N LEU A 140 -15.89 10.28 -6.03
CA LEU A 140 -16.60 9.34 -6.90
C LEU A 140 -16.07 7.91 -6.78
N ALA A 141 -14.75 7.72 -6.82
CA ALA A 141 -14.13 6.41 -6.64
C ALA A 141 -14.44 5.82 -5.25
N ASN A 142 -14.43 6.64 -4.19
CA ASN A 142 -14.78 6.19 -2.84
C ASN A 142 -16.26 5.77 -2.74
N LEU A 143 -17.17 6.54 -3.35
CA LEU A 143 -18.59 6.18 -3.44
C LEU A 143 -18.79 4.86 -4.20
N ALA A 144 -18.17 4.75 -5.36
CA ALA A 144 -18.30 3.56 -6.19
C ALA A 144 -17.82 2.31 -5.46
N GLN A 145 -16.68 2.39 -4.77
CA GLN A 145 -16.17 1.31 -3.93
C GLN A 145 -17.12 0.98 -2.77
N GLY A 146 -17.67 2.01 -2.10
CA GLY A 146 -18.67 1.83 -1.04
C GLY A 146 -19.90 1.07 -1.53
N PHE A 147 -20.46 1.45 -2.68
CA PHE A 147 -21.63 0.76 -3.24
C PHE A 147 -21.31 -0.65 -3.71
N ALA A 148 -20.11 -0.89 -4.24
CA ALA A 148 -19.67 -2.24 -4.58
C ALA A 148 -19.58 -3.14 -3.33
N ASN A 149 -19.05 -2.63 -2.22
CA ASN A 149 -19.00 -3.36 -0.94
C ASN A 149 -20.39 -3.67 -0.38
N ASP A 150 -21.36 -2.76 -0.57
CA ASP A 150 -22.78 -2.97 -0.21
C ASP A 150 -23.53 -3.90 -1.19
N GLY A 151 -22.84 -4.43 -2.22
CA GLY A 151 -23.44 -5.31 -3.24
C GLY A 151 -24.26 -4.58 -4.30
N ASN A 152 -24.20 -3.25 -4.37
CA ASN A 152 -24.89 -2.43 -5.37
C ASN A 152 -23.99 -2.09 -6.56
N ALA A 153 -23.79 -3.09 -7.44
CA ALA A 153 -22.97 -2.94 -8.64
C ALA A 153 -23.46 -1.81 -9.57
N ALA A 154 -24.78 -1.64 -9.71
CA ALA A 154 -25.35 -0.62 -10.61
C ALA A 154 -24.94 0.80 -10.21
N LYS A 155 -25.04 1.14 -8.91
CA LYS A 155 -24.58 2.44 -8.41
C LYS A 155 -23.06 2.57 -8.48
N ALA A 156 -22.32 1.49 -8.20
CA ALA A 156 -20.87 1.52 -8.32
C ALA A 156 -20.43 1.92 -9.74
N ILE A 157 -21.01 1.28 -10.77
CA ILE A 157 -20.73 1.57 -12.18
C ILE A 157 -21.16 3.00 -12.54
N HIS A 158 -22.32 3.44 -12.06
CA HIS A 158 -22.81 4.80 -12.31
C HIS A 158 -21.80 5.86 -11.86
N TYR A 159 -21.31 5.78 -10.62
CA TYR A 159 -20.35 6.75 -10.08
C TYR A 159 -18.97 6.65 -10.73
N LEU A 160 -18.51 5.45 -11.09
CA LEU A 160 -17.29 5.30 -11.89
C LEU A 160 -17.39 6.01 -13.24
N GLY A 161 -18.55 5.91 -13.90
CA GLY A 161 -18.80 6.55 -15.20
C GLY A 161 -18.82 8.08 -15.15
N GLU A 162 -18.94 8.69 -13.96
CA GLU A 162 -18.89 10.14 -13.80
C GLU A 162 -17.47 10.70 -13.82
N MET A 163 -16.46 9.88 -13.51
CA MET A 163 -15.06 10.29 -13.40
C MET A 163 -14.51 10.87 -14.72
N LYS A 164 -13.62 11.87 -14.62
CA LYS A 164 -13.09 12.62 -15.77
C LYS A 164 -11.59 12.47 -15.97
N GLU A 165 -10.82 12.38 -14.89
CA GLU A 165 -9.38 12.35 -14.89
C GLU A 165 -8.86 10.95 -15.23
N LYS A 166 -8.43 10.76 -16.48
CA LYS A 166 -7.81 9.50 -16.94
C LYS A 166 -6.67 9.04 -16.03
N PHE A 167 -5.91 9.99 -15.49
CA PHE A 167 -4.83 9.76 -14.52
C PHE A 167 -5.26 8.91 -13.33
N TRP A 168 -6.49 9.12 -12.86
CA TRP A 168 -7.00 8.45 -11.67
C TRP A 168 -8.03 7.37 -12.00
N ARG A 169 -8.71 7.45 -13.14
CA ARG A 169 -9.79 6.54 -13.53
C ARG A 169 -9.39 5.07 -13.36
N GLY A 170 -8.22 4.66 -13.83
CA GLY A 170 -7.78 3.26 -13.69
C GLY A 170 -7.66 2.81 -12.22
N ASN A 171 -7.13 3.67 -11.35
CA ASN A 171 -7.02 3.40 -9.91
C ASN A 171 -8.38 3.41 -9.20
N GLY A 172 -9.37 4.17 -9.69
CA GLY A 172 -10.74 4.13 -9.18
C GLY A 172 -11.51 2.87 -9.61
N TYR A 173 -11.31 2.40 -10.84
CA TYR A 173 -12.02 1.25 -11.39
C TYR A 173 -11.52 -0.09 -10.83
N LEU A 174 -10.21 -0.21 -10.58
CA LEU A 174 -9.60 -1.47 -10.14
C LEU A 174 -10.22 -2.04 -8.85
N PRO A 175 -10.38 -1.29 -7.74
CA PRO A 175 -10.97 -1.84 -6.52
C PRO A 175 -12.40 -2.32 -6.72
N VAL A 176 -13.23 -1.57 -7.46
CA VAL A 176 -14.62 -1.97 -7.75
C VAL A 176 -14.64 -3.25 -8.59
N GLY A 177 -13.83 -3.33 -9.64
CA GLY A 177 -13.70 -4.53 -10.45
C GLY A 177 -13.27 -5.76 -9.64
N GLN A 178 -12.35 -5.59 -8.68
CA GLN A 178 -11.91 -6.67 -7.79
C GLN A 178 -13.00 -7.11 -6.80
N ILE A 179 -13.78 -6.18 -6.25
CA ILE A 179 -14.90 -6.50 -5.35
C ILE A 179 -15.93 -7.33 -6.11
N LEU A 180 -16.34 -6.89 -7.31
CA LEU A 180 -17.32 -7.61 -8.14
C LEU A 180 -16.79 -8.98 -8.57
N LEU A 181 -15.51 -9.08 -8.94
CA LEU A 181 -14.88 -10.35 -9.28
C LEU A 181 -14.89 -11.31 -8.08
N SER A 182 -14.61 -10.81 -6.88
CA SER A 182 -14.63 -11.60 -5.64
C SER A 182 -16.04 -12.06 -5.27
N ALA A 183 -17.06 -11.28 -5.65
CA ALA A 183 -18.48 -11.66 -5.54
C ALA A 183 -18.95 -12.63 -6.65
N GLY A 184 -18.08 -12.99 -7.60
CA GLY A 184 -18.40 -13.88 -8.73
C GLY A 184 -19.03 -13.19 -9.94
N ASP A 185 -19.26 -11.87 -9.90
CA ASP A 185 -19.81 -11.09 -11.01
C ASP A 185 -18.70 -10.75 -12.04
N THR A 186 -18.27 -11.79 -12.75
CA THR A 186 -17.25 -11.68 -13.79
C THR A 186 -17.70 -10.85 -14.99
N ALA A 187 -19.00 -10.84 -15.30
CA ALA A 187 -19.56 -10.13 -16.45
C ALA A 187 -19.44 -8.61 -16.27
N THR A 188 -19.75 -8.11 -15.07
CA THR A 188 -19.60 -6.69 -14.74
C THR A 188 -18.16 -6.31 -14.41
N ALA A 189 -17.41 -7.19 -13.74
CA ALA A 189 -16.02 -6.92 -13.38
C ALA A 189 -15.10 -6.76 -14.60
N ALA A 190 -15.28 -7.60 -15.63
CA ALA A 190 -14.40 -7.64 -16.80
C ALA A 190 -14.20 -6.27 -17.49
N PRO A 191 -15.25 -5.53 -17.90
CA PRO A 191 -15.07 -4.23 -18.54
C PRO A 191 -14.40 -3.20 -17.62
N LEU A 192 -14.69 -3.23 -16.31
CA LEU A 192 -14.07 -2.31 -15.36
C LEU A 192 -12.56 -2.57 -15.20
N LEU A 193 -12.19 -3.84 -15.04
CA LEU A 193 -10.79 -4.26 -14.94
C LEU A 193 -10.04 -3.99 -16.25
N LYS A 194 -10.71 -4.14 -17.39
CA LYS A 194 -10.13 -3.79 -18.69
C LYS A 194 -9.85 -2.29 -18.79
N THR A 195 -10.80 -1.43 -18.41
CA THR A 195 -10.56 0.03 -18.38
C THR A 195 -9.40 0.38 -17.44
N ALA A 196 -9.34 -0.25 -16.27
CA ALA A 196 -8.22 -0.04 -15.34
C ALA A 196 -6.87 -0.44 -15.93
N MET A 197 -6.82 -1.58 -16.63
CA MET A 197 -5.63 -2.08 -17.32
C MET A 197 -5.21 -1.16 -18.46
N ASP A 198 -6.14 -0.78 -19.35
CA ASP A 198 -5.86 0.05 -20.52
C ASP A 198 -5.37 1.46 -20.13
N ASP A 199 -5.98 2.07 -19.10
CA ASP A 199 -5.56 3.38 -18.59
C ASP A 199 -4.17 3.31 -17.95
N SER A 200 -3.92 2.29 -17.13
CA SER A 200 -2.61 2.09 -16.51
C SER A 200 -1.53 1.82 -17.56
N TYR A 201 -1.86 1.05 -18.60
CA TYR A 201 -0.95 0.74 -19.71
C TYR A 201 -0.58 2.00 -20.50
N TYR A 202 -1.54 2.90 -20.74
CA TYR A 202 -1.25 4.17 -21.42
C TYR A 202 -0.08 4.90 -20.74
N TYR A 203 -0.13 5.06 -19.42
CA TYR A 203 0.94 5.73 -18.66
C TYR A 203 2.24 4.92 -18.61
N LEU A 204 2.14 3.59 -18.56
CA LEU A 204 3.30 2.71 -18.58
C LEU A 204 4.05 2.77 -19.92
N SER A 205 3.31 2.90 -21.02
CA SER A 205 3.81 2.93 -22.40
C SER A 205 4.32 4.30 -22.87
N LEU A 206 4.24 5.33 -22.02
CA LEU A 206 4.74 6.66 -22.38
C LEU A 206 6.25 6.62 -22.64
N PRO A 207 6.78 7.50 -23.51
CA PRO A 207 8.21 7.76 -23.63
C PRO A 207 8.85 8.10 -22.26
N GLU A 208 10.11 7.73 -22.04
CA GLU A 208 10.75 7.85 -20.73
C GLU A 208 10.83 9.31 -20.22
N ASP A 209 10.98 10.28 -21.13
CA ASP A 209 10.95 11.72 -20.84
C ASP A 209 9.56 12.23 -20.39
N GLN A 210 8.51 11.45 -20.64
CA GLN A 210 7.13 11.74 -20.24
C GLN A 210 6.67 10.91 -19.04
N LYS A 211 7.49 9.95 -18.56
CA LYS A 211 7.22 9.19 -17.33
C LYS A 211 7.60 10.03 -16.12
N ASP A 212 6.83 11.06 -15.82
CA ASP A 212 6.95 11.78 -14.56
C ASP A 212 6.38 10.96 -13.38
N ASN A 213 6.42 11.52 -12.17
CA ASN A 213 5.85 10.84 -10.99
C ASN A 213 4.34 10.59 -11.12
N LYS A 214 3.63 11.43 -11.89
CA LYS A 214 2.20 11.27 -12.14
C LYS A 214 1.96 10.05 -13.02
N ALA A 215 2.70 9.90 -14.12
CA ALA A 215 2.62 8.72 -14.98
C ALA A 215 2.97 7.43 -14.21
N ARG A 216 4.06 7.45 -13.41
CA ARG A 216 4.45 6.29 -12.58
C ARG A 216 3.37 5.90 -11.58
N PHE A 217 2.75 6.88 -10.92
CA PHE A 217 1.64 6.61 -9.99
C PHE A 217 0.42 6.04 -10.71
N ALA A 218 0.06 6.59 -11.87
CA ALA A 218 -1.08 6.14 -12.65
C ALA A 218 -0.93 4.70 -13.16
N SER A 219 0.30 4.25 -13.42
CA SER A 219 0.59 2.89 -13.89
C SER A 219 0.74 1.85 -12.77
N MET A 220 0.77 2.24 -11.49
CA MET A 220 0.95 1.31 -10.35
C MET A 220 -0.07 0.16 -10.34
N GLY A 221 -1.31 0.43 -10.76
CA GLY A 221 -2.39 -0.57 -10.82
C GLY A 221 -2.29 -1.56 -11.97
N TYR A 222 -1.32 -1.42 -12.87
CA TYR A 222 -1.26 -2.18 -14.13
C TYR A 222 -1.19 -3.69 -13.92
N ALA A 223 -0.18 -4.21 -13.22
CA ALA A 223 -0.04 -5.65 -13.02
C ALA A 223 -1.25 -6.29 -12.35
N SER A 224 -1.87 -5.57 -11.40
CA SER A 224 -3.06 -6.04 -10.68
C SER A 224 -4.30 -6.09 -11.56
N SER A 225 -4.60 -4.99 -12.28
CA SER A 225 -5.73 -4.93 -13.22
C SER A 225 -5.57 -5.93 -14.36
N MET A 226 -4.35 -6.03 -14.91
CA MET A 226 -4.00 -6.97 -15.94
C MET A 226 -4.17 -8.42 -15.48
N SER A 227 -3.59 -8.79 -14.32
CA SER A 227 -3.74 -10.15 -13.79
C SER A 227 -5.19 -10.51 -13.54
N ALA A 228 -6.00 -9.59 -13.01
CA ALA A 228 -7.42 -9.83 -12.78
C ALA A 228 -8.19 -10.03 -14.10
N TYR A 229 -7.99 -9.15 -15.09
CA TYR A 229 -8.65 -9.26 -16.40
C TYR A 229 -8.21 -10.51 -17.17
N VAL A 230 -6.91 -10.80 -17.20
CA VAL A 230 -6.35 -11.98 -17.87
C VAL A 230 -6.85 -13.27 -17.20
N ASN A 231 -6.98 -13.32 -15.87
CA ASN A 231 -7.58 -14.48 -15.20
C ASN A 231 -9.03 -14.74 -15.67
N ILE A 232 -9.82 -13.69 -15.94
CA ILE A 232 -11.15 -13.85 -16.52
C ILE A 232 -11.06 -14.46 -17.92
N LEU A 233 -10.13 -14.01 -18.76
CA LEU A 233 -9.92 -14.58 -20.10
C LEU A 233 -9.51 -16.06 -20.04
N VAL A 234 -8.59 -16.40 -19.13
CA VAL A 234 -8.14 -17.77 -18.87
C VAL A 234 -9.31 -18.65 -18.42
N ALA A 235 -10.15 -18.17 -17.49
CA ALA A 235 -11.35 -18.88 -17.05
C ALA A 235 -12.37 -19.10 -18.19
N GLN A 236 -12.44 -18.15 -19.14
CA GLN A 236 -13.23 -18.25 -20.36
C GLN A 236 -12.55 -19.08 -21.47
N LYS A 237 -11.39 -19.69 -21.19
CA LYS A 237 -10.56 -20.44 -22.15
C LYS A 237 -10.08 -19.62 -23.35
N LYS A 238 -10.05 -18.29 -23.23
CA LYS A 238 -9.52 -17.36 -24.24
C LYS A 238 -8.01 -17.18 -24.08
N TYR A 239 -7.28 -18.29 -24.19
CA TYR A 239 -5.86 -18.34 -23.88
C TYR A 239 -5.00 -17.52 -24.85
N THR A 240 -5.35 -17.48 -26.13
CA THR A 240 -4.62 -16.68 -27.14
C THR A 240 -4.74 -15.19 -26.85
N ASP A 241 -5.92 -14.70 -26.50
CA ASP A 241 -6.14 -13.29 -26.14
C ASP A 241 -5.36 -12.95 -24.87
N ALA A 242 -5.49 -13.78 -23.83
CA ALA A 242 -4.78 -13.65 -22.57
C ALA A 242 -3.26 -13.54 -22.80
N LEU A 243 -2.70 -14.43 -23.62
CA LEU A 243 -1.30 -14.46 -23.97
C LEU A 243 -0.86 -13.21 -24.72
N GLY A 244 -1.66 -12.73 -25.69
CA GLY A 244 -1.38 -11.52 -26.44
C GLY A 244 -1.28 -10.28 -25.56
N TYR A 245 -2.17 -10.14 -24.56
CA TYR A 245 -2.06 -9.06 -23.58
C TYR A 245 -0.75 -9.16 -22.79
N ILE A 246 -0.43 -10.33 -22.24
CA ILE A 246 0.79 -10.56 -21.44
C ILE A 246 2.05 -10.27 -22.23
N GLU A 247 2.21 -10.80 -23.44
CA GLU A 247 3.44 -10.63 -24.20
C GLU A 247 3.65 -9.19 -24.68
N ASN A 248 2.58 -8.47 -25.01
CA ASN A 248 2.67 -7.04 -25.32
C ASN A 248 3.09 -6.23 -24.09
N ALA A 249 2.56 -6.57 -22.91
CA ALA A 249 2.96 -5.96 -21.65
C ALA A 249 4.44 -6.18 -21.35
N LEU A 250 4.92 -7.41 -21.48
CA LEU A 250 6.32 -7.75 -21.19
C LEU A 250 7.31 -7.16 -22.20
N LYS A 251 6.86 -6.84 -23.42
CA LYS A 251 7.67 -6.06 -24.37
C LYS A 251 7.81 -4.60 -23.94
N ALA A 252 6.74 -4.00 -23.43
CA ALA A 252 6.73 -2.59 -23.00
C ALA A 252 7.36 -2.38 -21.61
N ALA A 253 7.20 -3.36 -20.72
CA ALA A 253 7.57 -3.29 -19.32
C ALA A 253 8.04 -4.68 -18.80
N PRO A 254 9.25 -5.11 -19.16
CA PRO A 254 9.79 -6.42 -18.77
C PRO A 254 9.85 -6.64 -17.25
N GLU A 255 9.96 -5.56 -16.46
CA GLU A 255 9.97 -5.59 -15.00
C GLU A 255 8.65 -6.12 -14.39
N GLN A 256 7.55 -6.12 -15.16
CA GLN A 256 6.26 -6.66 -14.73
C GLN A 256 6.20 -8.20 -14.79
N ALA A 257 7.25 -8.86 -15.31
CA ALA A 257 7.28 -10.31 -15.52
C ALA A 257 6.90 -11.12 -14.27
N ASP A 258 7.43 -10.75 -13.11
CA ASP A 258 7.14 -11.47 -11.87
C ASP A 258 5.68 -11.29 -11.43
N GLY A 259 5.11 -10.10 -11.60
CA GLY A 259 3.70 -9.81 -11.29
C GLY A 259 2.71 -10.54 -12.20
N LEU A 260 3.11 -10.86 -13.44
CA LEU A 260 2.27 -11.52 -14.45
C LEU A 260 2.52 -13.03 -14.57
N ALA A 261 3.55 -13.57 -13.91
CA ALA A 261 3.99 -14.95 -14.09
C ALA A 261 2.88 -16.00 -13.86
N MET A 262 2.02 -15.79 -12.85
CA MET A 262 0.92 -16.70 -12.52
C MET A 262 -0.13 -16.79 -13.64
N VAL A 263 -0.48 -15.67 -14.26
CA VAL A 263 -1.41 -15.67 -15.40
C VAL A 263 -0.73 -16.07 -16.70
N TYR A 264 0.59 -15.83 -16.81
CA TYR A 264 1.37 -16.17 -17.98
C TYR A 264 1.49 -17.67 -18.18
N TYR A 265 1.91 -18.43 -17.14
CA TYR A 265 2.05 -19.88 -17.30
C TYR A 265 0.71 -20.55 -17.62
N LYS A 266 -0.40 -20.09 -17.03
CA LYS A 266 -1.75 -20.61 -17.32
C LYS A 266 -2.15 -20.36 -18.78
N SER A 267 -1.84 -19.18 -19.30
CA SER A 267 -2.10 -18.82 -20.70
C SER A 267 -1.23 -19.63 -21.67
N LEU A 268 0.05 -19.85 -21.32
CA LEU A 268 0.98 -20.71 -22.07
C LEU A 268 0.50 -22.17 -22.10
N MET A 269 0.06 -22.71 -20.95
CA MET A 269 -0.51 -24.05 -20.89
C MET A 269 -1.74 -24.19 -21.78
N GLY A 270 -2.66 -23.24 -21.73
CA GLY A 270 -3.89 -23.25 -22.53
C GLY A 270 -3.66 -23.09 -24.04
N THR A 271 -2.52 -22.54 -24.45
CA THR A 271 -2.09 -22.45 -25.85
C THR A 271 -1.15 -23.57 -26.29
N GLY A 272 -0.83 -24.53 -25.40
CA GLY A 272 0.06 -25.64 -25.70
C GLY A 272 1.55 -25.30 -25.70
N ARG A 273 1.97 -24.10 -25.27
CA ARG A 273 3.37 -23.67 -25.13
C ARG A 273 4.01 -24.23 -23.86
N LYS A 274 4.07 -25.56 -23.80
CA LYS A 274 4.41 -26.36 -22.61
C LYS A 274 5.81 -26.08 -22.06
N LEU A 275 6.84 -26.02 -22.92
CA LEU A 275 8.21 -25.77 -22.47
C LEU A 275 8.37 -24.40 -21.79
N GLU A 276 7.68 -23.38 -22.32
CA GLU A 276 7.72 -22.03 -21.75
C GLU A 276 6.96 -21.97 -20.43
N ALA A 277 5.78 -22.59 -20.35
CA ALA A 277 5.05 -22.72 -19.09
C ALA A 277 5.92 -23.43 -18.03
N TYR A 278 6.64 -24.48 -18.42
CA TYR A 278 7.55 -25.22 -17.55
C TYR A 278 8.67 -24.34 -16.97
N ASN A 279 9.27 -23.50 -17.80
CA ASN A 279 10.31 -22.56 -17.36
C ASN A 279 9.75 -21.54 -16.36
N ILE A 280 8.55 -20.99 -16.62
CA ILE A 280 7.90 -20.04 -15.71
C ILE A 280 7.53 -20.72 -14.38
N LEU A 281 6.95 -21.92 -14.42
CA LEU A 281 6.60 -22.70 -13.23
C LEU A 281 7.84 -23.01 -12.37
N THR A 282 8.95 -23.40 -13.01
CA THR A 282 10.22 -23.65 -12.33
C THR A 282 10.74 -22.39 -11.63
N LYS A 283 10.73 -21.24 -12.32
CA LYS A 283 11.12 -19.93 -11.74
C LYS A 283 10.21 -19.54 -10.57
N LEU A 284 8.91 -19.79 -10.68
CA LEU A 284 7.95 -19.50 -9.61
C LEU A 284 8.24 -20.36 -8.38
N TYR A 285 8.48 -21.65 -8.58
CA TYR A 285 8.82 -22.59 -7.50
C TYR A 285 10.09 -22.17 -6.75
N THR A 286 11.17 -21.83 -7.47
CA THR A 286 12.44 -21.40 -6.85
C THR A 286 12.38 -20.01 -6.20
N LYS A 287 11.27 -19.28 -6.39
CA LYS A 287 10.91 -18.06 -5.67
C LYS A 287 9.93 -18.31 -4.51
N GLY A 288 9.65 -19.57 -4.18
CA GLY A 288 8.79 -19.94 -3.07
C GLY A 288 7.29 -19.94 -3.39
N GLN A 289 6.88 -19.88 -4.67
CA GLN A 289 5.47 -19.95 -5.06
C GLN A 289 4.98 -21.40 -5.16
N PHE A 290 4.93 -22.11 -4.03
CA PHE A 290 4.60 -23.54 -3.99
C PHE A 290 3.20 -23.92 -4.51
N ALA A 291 2.28 -22.96 -4.66
CA ALA A 291 0.97 -23.20 -5.27
C ALA A 291 1.05 -23.78 -6.69
N VAL A 292 2.21 -23.66 -7.36
CA VAL A 292 2.45 -24.16 -8.70
C VAL A 292 2.99 -25.59 -8.77
N GLU A 293 3.28 -26.23 -7.63
CA GLU A 293 3.96 -27.54 -7.58
C GLU A 293 3.23 -28.63 -8.37
N ASN A 294 1.89 -28.68 -8.26
CA ASN A 294 1.09 -29.66 -8.98
C ASN A 294 1.12 -29.45 -10.50
N ASP A 295 1.03 -28.20 -10.96
CA ASP A 295 1.12 -27.86 -12.38
C ASP A 295 2.53 -28.16 -12.91
N LEU A 296 3.56 -27.87 -12.12
CA LEU A 296 4.95 -28.19 -12.44
C LEU A 296 5.18 -29.71 -12.53
N LYS A 297 4.64 -30.50 -11.58
CA LYS A 297 4.72 -31.97 -11.61
C LYS A 297 4.07 -32.54 -12.85
N LYS A 298 2.84 -32.11 -13.13
CA LYS A 298 2.11 -32.54 -14.32
C LYS A 298 2.92 -32.26 -15.59
N LEU A 299 3.43 -31.04 -15.73
CA LEU A 299 4.15 -30.64 -16.92
C LEU A 299 5.52 -31.31 -17.05
N TYR A 300 6.22 -31.53 -15.93
CA TYR A 300 7.45 -32.32 -15.92
C TYR A 300 7.20 -33.73 -16.44
N LEU A 301 6.14 -34.40 -15.96
CA LEU A 301 5.77 -35.75 -16.39
C LEU A 301 5.42 -35.79 -17.89
N GLU A 302 4.69 -34.79 -18.39
CA GLU A 302 4.37 -34.69 -19.82
C GLU A 302 5.61 -34.48 -20.70
N LEU A 303 6.62 -33.78 -20.21
CA LEU A 303 7.83 -33.45 -20.99
C LEU A 303 8.95 -34.51 -20.84
N ASN A 304 9.05 -35.18 -19.68
CA ASN A 304 10.19 -36.04 -19.33
C ASN A 304 9.79 -37.49 -19.00
N GLY A 305 8.50 -37.78 -18.76
CA GLY A 305 7.99 -39.14 -18.59
C GLY A 305 8.36 -39.89 -17.29
N SER A 306 9.10 -39.28 -16.36
CA SER A 306 9.62 -39.98 -15.16
C SER A 306 9.14 -39.36 -13.86
N ALA A 307 8.38 -40.12 -13.07
CA ALA A 307 7.99 -39.72 -11.71
C ALA A 307 9.20 -39.64 -10.77
N GLN A 308 10.11 -40.62 -10.85
CA GLN A 308 11.35 -40.57 -10.08
C GLN A 308 12.24 -39.40 -10.50
N GLY A 309 12.26 -39.08 -11.80
CA GLY A 309 12.94 -37.89 -12.33
C GLY A 309 12.37 -36.61 -11.73
N TYR A 310 11.04 -36.52 -11.61
CA TYR A 310 10.40 -35.38 -10.97
C TYR A 310 10.79 -35.24 -9.49
N GLU A 311 10.83 -36.33 -8.72
CA GLU A 311 11.21 -36.26 -7.31
C GLU A 311 12.65 -35.73 -7.14
N ASN A 312 13.58 -36.20 -8.00
CA ASN A 312 14.96 -35.70 -8.01
C ASN A 312 15.04 -34.23 -8.43
N PHE A 313 14.26 -33.82 -9.43
CA PHE A 313 14.17 -32.45 -9.88
C PHE A 313 13.57 -31.53 -8.81
N ASN A 314 12.48 -31.94 -8.18
CA ASN A 314 11.84 -31.17 -7.11
C ASN A 314 12.78 -31.00 -5.91
N ALA A 315 13.55 -32.04 -5.57
CA ALA A 315 14.59 -31.95 -4.55
C ALA A 315 15.66 -30.89 -4.90
N SER A 316 16.13 -30.84 -6.16
CA SER A 316 17.11 -29.82 -6.57
C SER A 316 16.53 -28.40 -6.58
N LEU A 317 15.25 -28.25 -6.91
CA LEU A 317 14.56 -26.96 -6.80
C LEU A 317 14.43 -26.49 -5.36
N LYS A 318 14.10 -27.39 -4.42
CA LYS A 318 14.04 -27.09 -2.98
C LYS A 318 15.40 -26.68 -2.43
N GLU A 319 16.48 -27.35 -2.86
CA GLU A 319 17.83 -26.96 -2.48
C GLU A 319 18.19 -25.58 -3.04
N THR A 320 17.87 -25.32 -4.31
CA THR A 320 18.08 -24.00 -4.94
C THR A 320 17.34 -22.89 -4.20
N LEU A 321 16.07 -23.11 -3.86
CA LEU A 321 15.28 -22.18 -3.07
C LEU A 321 15.91 -21.92 -1.70
N THR A 322 16.31 -22.99 -1.01
CA THR A 322 16.95 -22.89 0.32
C THR A 322 18.25 -22.09 0.23
N GLN A 323 19.05 -22.32 -0.81
CA GLN A 323 20.28 -21.55 -1.05
C GLN A 323 19.98 -20.08 -1.33
N ASN A 324 18.99 -19.77 -2.19
CA ASN A 324 18.56 -18.39 -2.44
C ASN A 324 18.11 -17.67 -1.16
N ILE A 325 17.38 -18.37 -0.28
CA ILE A 325 16.97 -17.83 1.03
C ILE A 325 18.21 -17.57 1.89
N ARG A 326 19.16 -18.51 1.97
CA ARG A 326 20.40 -18.33 2.75
C ARG A 326 21.24 -17.16 2.25
N ASP A 327 21.38 -17.02 0.94
CA ASP A 327 22.12 -15.93 0.32
C ASP A 327 21.46 -14.59 0.65
N HIS A 328 20.13 -14.51 0.53
CA HIS A 328 19.39 -13.31 0.92
C HIS A 328 19.49 -12.99 2.42
N ILE A 329 19.39 -14.00 3.29
CA ILE A 329 19.56 -13.84 4.73
C ILE A 329 20.95 -13.29 5.07
N LYS A 330 21.98 -13.76 4.37
CA LYS A 330 23.35 -13.28 4.55
C LYS A 330 23.51 -11.80 4.18
N GLU A 331 22.86 -11.35 3.11
CA GLU A 331 22.84 -9.94 2.72
C GLU A 331 22.12 -9.04 3.74
N MET A 332 21.15 -9.59 4.46
CA MET A 332 20.38 -8.90 5.51
C MET A 332 21.02 -8.98 6.90
N GLU A 333 22.14 -9.69 7.06
CA GLU A 333 22.75 -9.88 8.37
C GLU A 333 23.16 -8.55 8.98
N THR A 334 22.79 -8.35 10.24
CA THR A 334 23.17 -7.19 11.03
C THR A 334 23.57 -7.64 12.42
N PHE A 335 24.22 -6.76 13.17
CA PHE A 335 24.58 -7.03 14.55
C PHE A 335 24.46 -5.74 15.36
N LYS A 336 23.31 -5.57 16.02
CA LYS A 336 23.02 -4.39 16.84
C LYS A 336 22.25 -4.79 18.09
N PRO A 337 22.55 -4.22 19.26
CA PRO A 337 21.73 -4.44 20.45
C PRO A 337 20.25 -4.12 20.16
N ALA A 338 19.34 -5.04 20.48
CA ALA A 338 17.92 -4.78 20.34
C ALA A 338 17.46 -3.74 21.40
N PRO A 339 16.62 -2.76 21.04
CA PRO A 339 16.01 -1.87 22.02
C PRO A 339 15.30 -2.67 23.12
N ASN A 340 15.63 -2.37 24.38
CA ASN A 340 15.01 -3.04 25.50
C ASN A 340 13.54 -2.60 25.64
N PHE A 341 12.67 -3.51 26.10
CA PHE A 341 11.26 -3.23 26.34
C PHE A 341 10.73 -4.04 27.53
N GLN A 342 9.67 -3.53 28.13
CA GLN A 342 8.80 -4.24 29.07
C GLN A 342 7.35 -3.88 28.73
N LEU A 343 6.61 -4.80 28.12
CA LEU A 343 5.26 -4.56 27.61
C LEU A 343 4.28 -5.55 28.23
N LEU A 344 2.98 -5.24 28.11
CA LEU A 344 1.91 -6.11 28.60
C LEU A 344 1.44 -7.05 27.49
N ASN A 345 1.27 -8.32 27.84
CA ASN A 345 0.65 -9.30 26.96
C ASN A 345 -0.90 -9.26 27.05
N LEU A 346 -1.58 -10.13 26.31
CA LEU A 346 -3.05 -10.24 26.32
C LEU A 346 -3.66 -10.54 27.69
N LYS A 347 -2.89 -11.11 28.63
CA LYS A 347 -3.32 -11.42 30.00
C LYS A 347 -2.99 -10.29 30.99
N GLY A 348 -2.37 -9.20 30.52
CA GLY A 348 -1.88 -8.12 31.38
C GLY A 348 -0.57 -8.46 32.12
N GLU A 349 0.11 -9.53 31.73
CA GLU A 349 1.40 -9.92 32.31
C GLU A 349 2.53 -9.14 31.63
N LYS A 350 3.55 -8.77 32.41
CA LYS A 350 4.73 -8.07 31.90
C LYS A 350 5.70 -9.05 31.23
N VAL A 351 6.02 -8.79 29.97
CA VAL A 351 7.05 -9.51 29.21
C VAL A 351 8.18 -8.54 28.88
N SER A 352 9.41 -8.92 29.17
CA SER A 352 10.60 -8.09 28.89
C SER A 352 11.58 -8.81 27.99
N LEU A 353 12.32 -8.04 27.17
CA LEU A 353 13.40 -8.63 26.38
C LEU A 353 14.49 -9.24 27.28
N ALA A 354 14.78 -8.59 28.41
CA ALA A 354 15.76 -9.07 29.38
C ALA A 354 15.42 -10.47 29.94
N SER A 355 14.14 -10.77 30.18
CA SER A 355 13.69 -12.10 30.62
C SER A 355 13.81 -13.19 29.55
N LEU A 356 14.12 -12.82 28.31
CA LEU A 356 14.28 -13.75 27.18
C LEU A 356 15.75 -13.99 26.80
N LYS A 357 16.71 -13.46 27.56
CA LYS A 357 18.14 -13.78 27.37
C LYS A 357 18.36 -15.30 27.37
N GLY A 358 19.20 -15.77 26.46
CA GLY A 358 19.44 -17.20 26.21
C GLY A 358 18.53 -17.80 25.15
N LYS A 359 17.49 -17.09 24.70
CA LYS A 359 16.60 -17.51 23.61
C LYS A 359 16.82 -16.70 22.35
N VAL A 360 16.63 -17.32 21.19
CA VAL A 360 16.38 -16.60 19.94
C VAL A 360 14.95 -16.09 19.95
N VAL A 361 14.76 -14.79 19.71
CA VAL A 361 13.44 -14.15 19.71
C VAL A 361 13.06 -13.74 18.29
N VAL A 362 11.92 -14.23 17.81
CA VAL A 362 11.26 -13.76 16.60
C VAL A 362 10.23 -12.70 17.00
N LEU A 363 10.48 -11.45 16.62
CA LEU A 363 9.63 -10.31 16.94
C LEU A 363 8.89 -9.86 15.68
N ASP A 364 7.55 -9.86 15.68
CA ASP A 364 6.73 -9.54 14.51
C ASP A 364 5.80 -8.36 14.80
N PHE A 365 6.08 -7.19 14.20
CA PHE A 365 5.25 -5.99 14.31
C PHE A 365 4.07 -6.03 13.34
N TRP A 366 2.87 -5.85 13.87
CA TRP A 366 1.62 -5.98 13.13
C TRP A 366 0.49 -5.09 13.69
N ALA A 367 -0.62 -5.00 12.94
CA ALA A 367 -1.87 -4.38 13.37
C ALA A 367 -3.06 -5.12 12.75
N THR A 368 -4.24 -5.04 13.37
CA THR A 368 -5.47 -5.71 12.88
C THR A 368 -5.91 -5.18 11.51
N TRP A 369 -5.69 -3.90 11.23
CA TRP A 369 -5.97 -3.27 9.94
C TRP A 369 -4.92 -3.60 8.86
N CYS A 370 -3.77 -4.17 9.24
CA CYS A 370 -2.69 -4.49 8.31
C CYS A 370 -2.99 -5.81 7.57
N GLN A 371 -3.62 -5.70 6.41
CA GLN A 371 -3.96 -6.86 5.57
C GLN A 371 -2.74 -7.74 5.20
N PRO A 372 -1.56 -7.19 4.82
CA PRO A 372 -0.39 -8.03 4.58
C PRO A 372 0.08 -8.79 5.83
N CYS A 373 -0.05 -8.21 7.03
CA CYS A 373 0.27 -8.86 8.29
C CYS A 373 -0.64 -10.08 8.50
N VAL A 374 -1.97 -9.85 8.44
CA VAL A 374 -2.98 -10.89 8.63
C VAL A 374 -2.80 -12.05 7.64
N ARG A 375 -2.48 -11.76 6.38
CA ARG A 375 -2.22 -12.78 5.36
C ARG A 375 -1.00 -13.66 5.67
N SER A 376 -0.03 -13.17 6.44
CA SER A 376 1.17 -13.94 6.82
C SER A 376 0.98 -14.84 8.04
N PHE A 377 -0.07 -14.61 8.83
CA PHE A 377 -0.27 -15.28 10.11
C PHE A 377 -0.40 -16.81 10.03
N PRO A 378 -1.05 -17.41 9.01
CA PRO A 378 -1.01 -18.85 8.83
C PRO A 378 0.42 -19.40 8.73
N GLY A 379 1.31 -18.70 8.02
CA GLY A 379 2.72 -19.06 7.91
C GLY A 379 3.48 -18.90 9.22
N MET A 380 3.28 -17.77 9.91
CA MET A 380 3.91 -17.51 11.21
C MET A 380 3.46 -18.51 12.28
N LYS A 381 2.17 -18.88 12.29
CA LYS A 381 1.64 -19.95 13.13
C LYS A 381 2.35 -21.27 12.86
N ALA A 382 2.45 -21.68 11.60
CA ALA A 382 3.10 -22.93 11.25
C ALA A 382 4.62 -22.92 11.56
N ALA A 383 5.27 -21.76 11.45
CA ALA A 383 6.66 -21.59 11.89
C ALA A 383 6.79 -21.74 13.42
N GLN A 384 5.94 -21.04 14.20
CA GLN A 384 5.92 -21.15 15.66
C GLN A 384 5.64 -22.60 16.12
N GLU A 385 4.69 -23.28 15.50
CA GLU A 385 4.37 -24.69 15.78
C GLU A 385 5.56 -25.62 15.49
N SER A 386 6.37 -25.32 14.46
CA SER A 386 7.58 -26.10 14.14
C SER A 386 8.67 -25.97 15.22
N TYR A 387 8.58 -24.93 16.06
CA TYR A 387 9.49 -24.66 17.17
C TYR A 387 8.85 -24.86 18.55
N ALA A 388 7.63 -25.40 18.63
CA ALA A 388 6.88 -25.52 19.89
C ALA A 388 7.60 -26.36 20.99
N HIS A 389 8.51 -27.24 20.59
CA HIS A 389 9.32 -28.07 21.49
C HIS A 389 10.72 -27.52 21.76
N ASP A 390 11.09 -26.40 21.12
CA ASP A 390 12.39 -25.77 21.28
C ASP A 390 12.30 -24.63 22.31
N LYS A 391 12.79 -24.89 23.52
CA LYS A 391 12.76 -23.91 24.63
C LYS A 391 13.68 -22.72 24.41
N ASP A 392 14.59 -22.80 23.45
CA ASP A 392 15.54 -21.76 23.10
C ASP A 392 14.97 -20.78 22.06
N VAL A 393 13.71 -20.93 21.63
CA VAL A 393 13.07 -20.06 20.65
C VAL A 393 11.78 -19.47 21.23
N GLN A 394 11.58 -18.17 21.02
CA GLN A 394 10.38 -17.46 21.44
C GLN A 394 9.83 -16.61 20.29
N PHE A 395 8.54 -16.73 20.01
CA PHE A 395 7.84 -15.84 19.09
C PHE A 395 7.07 -14.79 19.89
N LEU A 396 7.15 -13.53 19.48
CA LEU A 396 6.44 -12.39 20.06
C LEU A 396 5.81 -11.56 18.95
N PHE A 397 4.51 -11.29 19.06
CA PHE A 397 3.74 -10.54 18.07
C PHE A 397 3.40 -9.16 18.62
N MET A 398 4.14 -8.14 18.19
CA MET A 398 4.02 -6.76 18.65
C MET A 398 2.85 -6.07 17.95
N ASN A 399 1.71 -5.95 18.63
CA ASN A 399 0.57 -5.20 18.12
C ASN A 399 0.83 -3.69 18.28
N THR A 400 0.98 -2.98 17.16
CA THR A 400 1.36 -1.57 17.11
C THR A 400 0.41 -0.77 16.21
N TRP A 401 0.40 0.56 16.37
CA TRP A 401 -0.32 1.51 15.50
C TRP A 401 -1.83 1.25 15.35
N GLU A 402 -2.45 0.63 16.35
CA GLU A 402 -3.90 0.61 16.45
C GLU A 402 -4.45 2.01 16.71
N ARG A 403 -5.62 2.31 16.14
CA ARG A 403 -6.25 3.65 16.22
C ARG A 403 -7.57 3.65 16.96
N ASP A 404 -8.21 2.49 17.05
CA ASP A 404 -9.50 2.35 17.74
C ASP A 404 -9.31 2.44 19.24
N LYS A 405 -10.28 3.03 19.95
CA LYS A 405 -10.23 3.12 21.41
C LYS A 405 -10.29 1.74 22.10
N ASN A 406 -10.99 0.78 21.49
CA ASN A 406 -11.20 -0.57 22.00
C ASN A 406 -10.32 -1.61 21.29
N TYR A 407 -9.12 -1.21 20.86
CA TYR A 407 -8.26 -2.07 20.06
C TYR A 407 -7.83 -3.34 20.81
N LYS A 408 -7.67 -3.30 22.13
CA LYS A 408 -7.25 -4.48 22.91
C LYS A 408 -8.28 -5.61 22.85
N GLU A 409 -9.56 -5.25 22.98
CA GLU A 409 -10.67 -6.18 22.83
C GLU A 409 -10.76 -6.71 21.40
N ASN A 410 -10.60 -5.83 20.40
CA ASN A 410 -10.61 -6.21 18.99
C ASN A 410 -9.47 -7.18 18.63
N VAL A 411 -8.27 -6.93 19.15
CA VAL A 411 -7.08 -7.78 18.98
C VAL A 411 -7.32 -9.15 19.64
N LEU A 412 -7.80 -9.18 20.88
CA LEU A 412 -8.10 -10.43 21.57
C LEU A 412 -9.16 -11.25 20.83
N ALA A 413 -10.24 -10.60 20.38
CA ALA A 413 -11.29 -11.24 19.60
C ALA A 413 -10.75 -11.78 18.27
N PHE A 414 -9.89 -11.02 17.59
CA PHE A 414 -9.25 -11.44 16.34
C PHE A 414 -8.36 -12.68 16.53
N ILE A 415 -7.47 -12.67 17.53
CA ILE A 415 -6.56 -13.79 17.81
C ILE A 415 -7.35 -15.05 18.21
N THR A 416 -8.35 -14.90 19.07
CA THR A 416 -9.20 -16.00 19.54
C THR A 416 -10.01 -16.60 18.40
N LYS A 417 -10.67 -15.76 17.59
CA LYS A 417 -11.51 -16.18 16.45
C LYS A 417 -10.72 -17.00 15.43
N ASN A 418 -9.46 -16.65 15.20
CA ASN A 418 -8.61 -17.33 14.21
C ASN A 418 -7.74 -18.45 14.82
N ASN A 419 -7.85 -18.70 16.12
CA ASN A 419 -7.09 -19.74 16.84
C ASN A 419 -5.58 -19.61 16.62
N TYR A 420 -5.05 -18.39 16.78
CA TYR A 420 -3.62 -18.12 16.71
C TYR A 420 -2.95 -18.30 18.09
N PRO A 421 -1.89 -19.11 18.23
CA PRO A 421 -1.20 -19.36 19.50
C PRO A 421 -0.23 -18.23 19.88
N PHE A 422 -0.49 -17.02 19.41
CA PHE A 422 0.47 -15.93 19.42
C PHE A 422 0.60 -15.30 20.79
N GLU A 423 1.83 -15.14 21.27
CA GLU A 423 2.12 -14.28 22.41
C GLU A 423 2.15 -12.83 21.93
N VAL A 424 0.99 -12.17 22.02
CA VAL A 424 0.82 -10.79 21.58
C VAL A 424 1.20 -9.82 22.69
N LEU A 425 2.04 -8.83 22.36
CA LEU A 425 2.42 -7.71 23.23
C LEU A 425 1.85 -6.41 22.67
N PHE A 426 1.32 -5.55 23.53
CA PHE A 426 0.81 -4.24 23.13
C PHE A 426 1.91 -3.19 23.09
N ASP A 427 2.16 -2.64 21.90
CA ASP A 427 3.06 -1.52 21.66
C ASP A 427 2.32 -0.18 21.77
N ASP A 428 1.80 0.10 22.97
CA ASP A 428 0.96 1.25 23.29
C ASP A 428 1.58 2.21 24.32
N GLN A 429 2.69 1.81 24.93
CA GLN A 429 3.44 2.62 25.87
C GLN A 429 4.38 3.56 25.11
N LYS A 430 4.02 4.85 25.11
CA LYS A 430 4.86 5.90 24.53
C LYS A 430 6.02 6.22 25.47
N ASP A 431 7.20 6.40 24.88
CA ASP A 431 8.35 6.95 25.57
C ASP A 431 8.00 8.35 26.12
N PRO A 432 8.24 8.63 27.42
CA PRO A 432 7.90 9.92 28.01
C PRO A 432 8.65 11.11 27.40
N GLN A 433 9.84 10.89 26.82
CA GLN A 433 10.68 11.94 26.24
C GLN A 433 10.40 12.14 24.76
N THR A 434 10.28 11.06 23.99
CA THR A 434 10.10 11.16 22.52
C THR A 434 8.64 11.07 22.08
N GLY A 435 7.74 10.57 22.94
CA GLY A 435 6.35 10.30 22.60
C GLY A 435 6.16 9.11 21.66
N GLU A 436 7.22 8.35 21.40
CA GLU A 436 7.24 7.27 20.42
C GLU A 436 6.96 5.90 21.05
N VAL A 437 6.34 5.02 20.27
CA VAL A 437 6.13 3.60 20.61
C VAL A 437 7.35 2.75 20.22
N MET A 438 7.42 1.48 20.63
CA MET A 438 8.55 0.59 20.37
C MET A 438 8.83 0.38 18.88
N ALA A 439 7.80 0.37 18.03
CA ALA A 439 8.00 0.30 16.58
C ALA A 439 9.00 1.37 16.08
N ALA A 440 8.89 2.60 16.57
CA ALA A 440 9.81 3.68 16.18
C ALA A 440 11.22 3.47 16.73
N LYS A 441 11.37 2.98 17.96
CA LYS A 441 12.70 2.67 18.55
C LYS A 441 13.42 1.53 17.81
N PHE A 442 12.67 0.60 17.24
CA PHE A 442 13.19 -0.44 16.35
C PHE A 442 13.41 0.06 14.91
N GLY A 443 13.09 1.33 14.60
CA GLY A 443 13.23 1.90 13.26
C GLY A 443 12.18 1.42 12.26
N VAL A 444 11.05 0.89 12.72
CA VAL A 444 9.96 0.38 11.86
C VAL A 444 9.28 1.54 11.14
N LYS A 445 9.36 1.52 9.80
CA LYS A 445 8.71 2.50 8.92
C LYS A 445 7.43 2.00 8.24
N GLY A 446 7.16 0.70 8.36
CA GLY A 446 5.99 0.04 7.79
C GLY A 446 5.84 -1.36 8.37
N ILE A 447 4.61 -1.88 8.37
CA ILE A 447 4.29 -3.23 8.84
C ILE A 447 3.73 -4.08 7.69
N PRO A 448 3.96 -5.41 7.68
CA PRO A 448 4.67 -6.18 8.71
C PRO A 448 6.18 -5.93 8.71
N ALA A 449 6.77 -5.99 9.91
CA ALA A 449 8.21 -5.86 10.12
C ALA A 449 8.66 -6.91 11.14
N LYS A 450 9.69 -7.70 10.80
CA LYS A 450 10.17 -8.80 11.64
C LYS A 450 11.62 -8.60 12.03
N PHE A 451 11.94 -8.94 13.28
CA PHE A 451 13.30 -8.97 13.79
C PHE A 451 13.61 -10.34 14.34
N ILE A 452 14.83 -10.79 14.10
CA ILE A 452 15.36 -12.02 14.68
C ILE A 452 16.48 -11.60 15.63
N ILE A 453 16.28 -11.85 16.91
CA ILE A 453 17.19 -11.47 17.98
C ILE A 453 17.90 -12.73 18.48
N ASP A 454 19.23 -12.70 18.59
CA ASP A 454 20.01 -13.82 19.13
C ASP A 454 19.90 -13.98 20.65
N LYS A 455 20.56 -15.03 21.16
CA LYS A 455 20.55 -15.39 22.58
C LYS A 455 21.16 -14.31 23.48
N GLU A 456 22.01 -13.47 22.93
CA GLU A 456 22.69 -12.37 23.61
C GLU A 456 21.85 -11.08 23.63
N GLY A 457 20.75 -11.02 22.87
CA GLY A 457 19.87 -9.86 22.78
C GLY A 457 20.23 -8.89 21.65
N ASN A 458 20.96 -9.34 20.63
CA ASN A 458 21.29 -8.55 19.45
C ASN A 458 20.38 -8.91 18.27
N ILE A 459 19.94 -7.90 17.54
CA ILE A 459 19.27 -8.05 16.25
C ILE A 459 20.28 -8.65 15.27
N ARG A 460 19.94 -9.81 14.71
CA ARG A 460 20.68 -10.52 13.67
C ARG A 460 20.12 -10.28 12.28
N TYR A 461 18.81 -10.16 12.19
CA TYR A 461 18.10 -9.95 10.92
C TYR A 461 16.92 -9.02 11.11
N PHE A 462 16.63 -8.24 10.06
CA PHE A 462 15.47 -7.36 9.97
C PHE A 462 14.82 -7.53 8.59
N LEU A 463 13.52 -7.78 8.57
CA LEU A 463 12.74 -8.01 7.36
C LEU A 463 11.53 -7.06 7.33
N THR A 464 11.22 -6.53 6.16
CA THR A 464 10.00 -5.74 5.91
C THR A 464 9.15 -6.38 4.83
N GLY A 465 7.84 -6.30 4.98
CA GLY A 465 6.91 -6.94 4.06
C GLY A 465 6.67 -8.41 4.42
N SER A 466 5.78 -9.05 3.66
CA SER A 466 5.48 -10.47 3.87
C SER A 466 4.79 -11.08 2.65
N THR A 467 4.81 -12.42 2.60
CA THR A 467 4.09 -13.25 1.63
C THR A 467 2.97 -14.03 2.34
N PRO A 468 1.85 -14.34 1.67
CA PRO A 468 0.84 -15.26 2.25
C PRO A 468 1.27 -16.74 2.21
N ASN A 469 2.42 -17.06 1.61
CA ASN A 469 2.83 -18.45 1.40
C ASN A 469 3.35 -19.09 2.71
N VAL A 470 2.58 -20.06 3.23
CA VAL A 470 2.86 -20.76 4.49
C VAL A 470 4.20 -21.48 4.46
N ASP A 471 4.45 -22.30 3.43
CA ASP A 471 5.67 -23.13 3.37
C ASP A 471 6.93 -22.27 3.18
N TYR A 472 6.82 -21.16 2.45
CA TYR A 472 7.92 -20.22 2.32
C TYR A 472 8.23 -19.56 3.66
N ILE A 473 7.23 -19.04 4.38
CA ILE A 473 7.44 -18.44 5.70
C ILE A 473 8.07 -19.45 6.66
N LYS A 474 7.60 -20.70 6.67
CA LYS A 474 8.18 -21.75 7.51
C LYS A 474 9.66 -21.97 7.21
N LEU A 475 10.01 -22.05 5.93
CA LEU A 475 11.40 -22.25 5.50
C LEU A 475 12.27 -21.03 5.82
N GLU A 476 11.80 -19.83 5.52
CA GLU A 476 12.51 -18.57 5.80
C GLU A 476 12.76 -18.40 7.31
N MET A 477 11.73 -18.59 8.14
CA MET A 477 11.87 -18.50 9.59
C MET A 477 12.83 -19.55 10.12
N LYS A 478 12.78 -20.78 9.60
CA LYS A 478 13.73 -21.83 9.98
C LYS A 478 15.17 -21.40 9.70
N GLU A 479 15.47 -20.97 8.48
CA GLU A 479 16.84 -20.58 8.10
C GLU A 479 17.34 -19.37 8.93
N LEU A 480 16.46 -18.39 9.19
CA LEU A 480 16.76 -17.23 10.04
C LEU A 480 17.05 -17.61 11.50
N ILE A 481 16.17 -18.42 12.11
CA ILE A 481 16.29 -18.84 13.51
C ILE A 481 17.54 -19.71 13.70
N GLU A 482 17.77 -20.68 12.82
CA GLU A 482 18.96 -21.54 12.90
C GLU A 482 20.27 -20.78 12.64
N ALA A 483 20.23 -19.71 11.84
CA ALA A 483 21.37 -18.81 11.69
C ALA A 483 21.61 -17.96 12.95
N ALA A 484 20.56 -17.45 13.57
CA ALA A 484 20.64 -16.65 14.80
C ALA A 484 21.05 -17.46 16.05
N LYS A 485 20.81 -18.78 16.06
CA LYS A 485 21.32 -19.69 17.10
C LYS A 485 22.85 -19.82 17.07
N LYS A 486 23.49 -19.56 15.93
CA LYS A 486 24.94 -19.63 15.79
C LYS A 486 25.56 -18.31 16.25
N PRO A 487 26.74 -18.35 16.90
CA PRO A 487 27.48 -17.14 17.23
C PRO A 487 27.70 -16.27 16.00
N TYR A 488 27.54 -14.96 16.14
CA TYR A 488 27.88 -14.00 15.10
C TYR A 488 29.38 -14.06 14.80
N LYS A 489 29.76 -14.12 13.51
CA LYS A 489 31.15 -14.36 13.08
C LYS A 489 31.89 -13.13 12.52
N GLY A 490 31.25 -11.95 12.50
CA GLY A 490 31.82 -10.74 11.91
C GLY A 490 31.62 -10.71 10.41
#